data_AF-A0A850PPZ7-F1
#
_entry.id   AF-A0A850PPZ7-F1
#
_cell.length_a   1.000
_cell.length_b   1.000
_cell.length_c   1.000
_cell.angle_alpha   90.00
_cell.angle_beta   90.00
_cell.angle_gamma   90.00
#
_symmetry.space_group_name_H-M   'P 1'
#
loop_
_entity.id
_entity.type
_entity.pdbx_description
1 polymer ?
#
loop_
_entity_poly.entity_id
_entity_poly.type
_entity_poly.pdbx_seq_one_letter_code
_entity_poly.pdbx_strand_id
1 'polypeptide(L)'
;MTDAVQCSEAGPLTTITTGDPDDPDASGISALVASEDELVVKEVGVTDLGGFTGSFNAGLGGEATVTMTGRTYEIDGTAEGFETANPSFRTSGTFKIKVAC
;
A
#
# COMPACT_ATOMS: atom_id res chain seq x y z
N MET A 1 -14.45 9.50 -9.67
CA MET A 1 -13.77 8.25 -10.06
C MET A 1 -14.18 7.19 -9.07
N THR A 2 -14.60 6.02 -9.53
CA THR A 2 -14.65 4.85 -8.66
C THR A 2 -13.26 4.26 -8.73
N ASP A 3 -12.43 4.51 -7.73
CA ASP A 3 -11.08 3.94 -7.69
C ASP A 3 -11.24 2.42 -7.61
N ALA A 4 -10.90 1.74 -8.70
CA ALA A 4 -11.07 0.29 -8.79
C ALA A 4 -10.10 -0.35 -7.81
N VAL A 5 -10.63 -1.14 -6.87
CA VAL A 5 -9.81 -2.02 -6.04
C VAL A 5 -9.63 -3.32 -6.81
N GLN A 6 -8.38 -3.73 -7.00
CA GLN A 6 -8.03 -5.00 -7.60
C GLN A 6 -7.23 -5.82 -6.60
N CYS A 7 -7.67 -7.05 -6.40
CA CYS A 7 -7.00 -8.00 -5.54
C CYS A 7 -6.61 -9.22 -6.37
N SER A 8 -5.33 -9.56 -6.34
CA SER A 8 -4.78 -10.73 -7.02
C SER A 8 -4.14 -11.64 -5.98
N GLU A 9 -4.55 -12.90 -5.98
CA GLU A 9 -4.02 -13.92 -5.07
C GLU A 9 -3.04 -14.84 -5.82
N ALA A 10 -1.88 -15.08 -5.20
CA ALA A 10 -0.87 -16.00 -5.69
C ALA A 10 -0.40 -16.89 -4.53
N GLY A 11 -1.13 -17.98 -4.30
CA GLY A 11 -0.92 -18.83 -3.14
C GLY A 11 -1.25 -18.05 -1.85
N PRO A 12 -0.31 -17.92 -0.90
CA PRO A 12 -0.53 -17.18 0.34
C PRO A 12 -0.27 -15.67 0.22
N LEU A 13 0.08 -15.19 -0.98
CA LEU A 13 0.32 -13.78 -1.25
C LEU A 13 -0.94 -13.15 -1.83
N THR A 14 -1.32 -12.01 -1.28
CA THR A 14 -2.39 -11.15 -1.79
C THR A 14 -1.79 -9.81 -2.19
N THR A 15 -1.91 -9.47 -3.47
CA THR A 15 -1.57 -8.15 -3.99
C THR A 15 -2.85 -7.33 -4.09
N ILE A 16 -2.85 -6.14 -3.50
CA ILE A 16 -3.95 -5.18 -3.52
C ILE A 16 -3.46 -3.96 -4.27
N THR A 17 -4.19 -3.52 -5.29
CA THR A 17 -3.93 -2.27 -5.99
C THR A 17 -5.19 -1.41 -6.05
N THR A 18 -5.00 -0.10 -5.95
CA THR A 18 -6.04 0.89 -6.23
C THR A 18 -5.53 1.88 -7.27
N GLY A 19 -6.45 2.49 -8.00
CA GLY A 19 -6.13 3.41 -9.08
C GLY A 19 -6.47 2.80 -10.43
N ASP A 20 -5.94 3.40 -11.50
CA ASP A 20 -6.14 2.90 -12.86
C ASP A 20 -5.15 1.75 -13.14
N PRO A 21 -5.60 0.51 -13.42
CA PRO A 21 -4.70 -0.59 -13.74
C PRO A 21 -3.96 -0.42 -15.07
N ASP A 22 -4.49 0.39 -15.98
CA ASP A 22 -3.93 0.58 -17.32
C ASP A 22 -2.90 1.71 -17.36
N ASP A 23 -2.77 2.48 -16.27
CA ASP A 23 -1.81 3.58 -16.12
C ASP A 23 -0.88 3.34 -14.92
N PRO A 24 0.41 3.00 -15.15
CA PRO A 24 1.37 2.75 -14.07
C PRO A 24 1.74 4.00 -13.26
N ASP A 25 1.46 5.20 -13.78
CA ASP A 25 1.71 6.48 -13.12
C ASP A 25 0.44 7.02 -12.43
N ALA A 26 -0.67 6.27 -12.48
CA ALA A 26 -1.89 6.66 -11.81
C ALA A 26 -1.71 6.74 -10.29
N SER A 27 -2.28 7.79 -9.71
CA SER A 27 -2.34 7.93 -8.26
C SER A 27 -3.05 6.73 -7.62
N GLY A 28 -2.47 6.19 -6.56
CA GLY A 28 -3.00 4.98 -5.95
C GLY A 28 -2.09 4.35 -4.91
N ILE A 29 -2.46 3.15 -4.48
CA ILE A 29 -1.66 2.31 -3.61
C ILE A 29 -1.44 0.94 -4.24
N SER A 30 -0.31 0.33 -3.90
CA SER A 30 -0.07 -1.10 -4.04
C SER A 30 0.28 -1.66 -2.66
N ALA A 31 -0.22 -2.83 -2.31
CA ALA A 31 0.15 -3.51 -1.09
C ALA A 31 0.32 -5.01 -1.35
N LEU A 32 1.37 -5.58 -0.77
CA LEU A 32 1.62 -7.02 -0.79
C LEU A 32 1.47 -7.55 0.64
N VAL A 33 0.50 -8.42 0.83
CA VAL A 33 0.20 -9.09 2.11
C VAL A 33 0.53 -10.57 1.97
N ALA A 34 1.20 -11.13 2.97
CA ALA A 34 1.41 -12.58 3.08
C ALA A 34 0.54 -13.14 4.21
N SER A 35 -0.02 -14.33 3.99
CA SER A 35 -0.85 -15.04 4.96
C SER A 35 -0.44 -16.51 5.12
N GLU A 36 0.86 -16.80 5.06
CA GLU A 36 1.41 -18.17 5.22
C GLU A 36 1.26 -18.68 6.66
N ASP A 37 2.16 -18.24 7.54
CA ASP A 37 2.13 -18.58 8.97
C ASP A 37 1.48 -17.46 9.79
N GLU A 38 1.66 -16.21 9.37
CA GLU A 38 1.14 -15.00 10.00
C GLU A 38 0.71 -14.00 8.92
N LEU A 39 -0.32 -13.21 9.23
CA LEU A 39 -0.79 -12.13 8.38
C LEU A 39 0.15 -10.93 8.53
N VAL A 40 0.98 -10.68 7.50
CA VAL A 40 1.99 -9.62 7.53
C VAL A 40 1.99 -8.80 6.25
N VAL A 41 2.28 -7.51 6.38
CA VAL A 41 2.53 -6.62 5.24
C VAL A 41 3.98 -6.79 4.81
N LYS A 42 4.20 -7.13 3.54
CA LYS A 42 5.55 -7.23 2.97
C LYS A 42 6.00 -5.91 2.36
N GLU A 43 5.10 -5.26 1.64
CA GLU A 43 5.38 -4.03 0.90
C GLU A 43 4.12 -3.17 0.80
N VAL A 44 4.28 -1.84 0.85
CA VAL A 44 3.26 -0.87 0.43
C VAL A 44 3.91 0.18 -0.44
N GLY A 45 3.39 0.40 -1.64
CA GLY A 45 3.69 1.55 -2.49
C GLY A 45 2.57 2.57 -2.42
N VAL A 46 2.92 3.84 -2.31
CA VAL A 46 1.99 4.97 -2.41
C VAL A 46 2.48 5.86 -3.55
N THR A 47 1.60 6.12 -4.51
CA THR A 47 1.91 6.95 -5.69
C THR A 47 0.95 8.13 -5.71
N ASP A 48 1.50 9.35 -5.59
CA ASP A 48 0.79 10.63 -5.71
C ASP A 48 -0.58 10.64 -5.01
N LEU A 49 -0.63 10.11 -3.79
CA LEU A 49 -1.86 10.01 -3.01
C LEU A 49 -1.84 11.04 -1.90
N GLY A 50 -2.76 12.00 -1.95
CA GLY A 50 -2.78 13.11 -1.00
C GLY A 50 -1.53 14.00 -1.05
N GLY A 51 -0.81 13.97 -2.17
CA GLY A 51 0.44 14.70 -2.37
C GLY A 51 1.70 13.95 -1.93
N PHE A 52 1.61 12.69 -1.50
CA PHE A 52 2.76 11.88 -1.07
C PHE A 52 3.05 10.73 -2.03
N THR A 53 4.34 10.49 -2.28
CA THR A 53 4.84 9.29 -2.98
C THR A 53 5.91 8.64 -2.12
N GLY A 54 5.80 7.34 -1.87
CA GLY A 54 6.73 6.63 -1.00
C GLY A 54 6.48 5.13 -0.94
N SER A 55 7.28 4.45 -0.14
CA SER A 55 7.13 3.01 0.07
C SER A 55 7.47 2.56 1.48
N PHE A 56 6.83 1.48 1.89
CA PHE A 56 7.19 0.65 3.02
C PHE A 56 7.68 -0.69 2.50
N ASN A 57 8.77 -1.20 3.05
CA ASN A 57 9.30 -2.53 2.76
C ASN A 57 9.72 -3.20 4.07
N ALA A 58 9.15 -4.38 4.35
CA ALA A 58 9.44 -5.11 5.58
C ALA A 58 10.94 -5.39 5.73
N GLY A 59 11.53 -4.97 6.86
CA GLY A 59 12.95 -5.14 7.16
C GLY A 59 13.88 -4.04 6.60
N LEU A 60 13.36 -3.06 5.86
CA LEU A 60 14.16 -1.94 5.30
C LEU A 60 13.85 -0.56 5.92
N GLY A 61 12.84 -0.48 6.80
CA GLY A 61 12.46 0.76 7.49
C GLY A 61 10.95 1.00 7.44
N GLY A 62 10.46 1.85 8.36
CA GLY A 62 9.03 2.03 8.61
C GLY A 62 8.41 0.84 9.36
N GLU A 63 7.12 0.97 9.66
CA GLU A 63 6.33 -0.08 10.31
C GLU A 63 4.97 -0.17 9.62
N ALA A 64 4.50 -1.40 9.37
CA ALA A 64 3.15 -1.61 8.86
C ALA A 64 2.51 -2.80 9.56
N THR A 65 1.24 -2.65 9.88
CA THR A 65 0.40 -3.67 10.49
C THR A 65 -0.79 -3.92 9.60
N VAL A 66 -1.32 -5.15 9.66
CA VAL A 66 -2.50 -5.52 8.90
C VAL A 66 -3.44 -6.31 9.79
N THR A 67 -4.73 -5.99 9.69
CA THR A 67 -5.80 -6.81 10.24
C THR A 67 -6.77 -7.19 9.14
N MET A 68 -7.37 -8.37 9.26
CA MET A 68 -8.37 -8.84 8.30
C MET A 68 -9.67 -9.16 9.05
N THR A 69 -10.75 -8.50 8.65
CA THR A 69 -12.11 -8.78 9.16
C THR A 69 -12.97 -9.29 8.01
N GLY A 70 -13.20 -10.60 7.98
CA GLY A 70 -13.88 -11.26 6.86
C GLY A 70 -13.06 -11.13 5.57
N ARG A 71 -13.48 -10.20 4.72
CA ARG A 71 -12.93 -9.90 3.39
C ARG A 71 -12.27 -8.52 3.31
N THR A 72 -12.23 -7.82 4.43
CA THR A 72 -11.72 -6.45 4.52
C THR A 72 -10.33 -6.47 5.14
N TYR A 73 -9.37 -5.94 4.40
CA TYR A 73 -8.01 -5.67 4.88
C TYR A 73 -7.94 -4.23 5.38
N GLU A 74 -7.43 -4.07 6.60
CA GLU A 74 -7.10 -2.77 7.18
C GLU A 74 -5.60 -2.75 7.45
N ILE A 75 -4.89 -1.91 6.71
CA ILE A 75 -3.44 -1.78 6.73
C ILE A 75 -3.10 -0.37 7.22
N ASP A 76 -2.37 -0.29 8.33
CA ASP A 76 -1.91 0.97 8.91
C ASP A 76 -0.38 0.93 9.01
N GLY A 77 0.28 2.02 8.62
CA GLY A 77 1.73 2.06 8.69
C GLY A 77 2.38 3.40 8.34
N THR A 78 3.70 3.37 8.24
CA THR A 78 4.55 4.47 7.82
C THR A 78 5.37 4.07 6.60
N ALA A 79 5.43 4.96 5.62
CA ALA A 79 6.21 4.82 4.41
C ALA A 79 7.25 5.95 4.34
N GLU A 80 8.42 5.64 3.81
CA GLU A 80 9.47 6.63 3.51
C GLU A 80 9.33 7.07 2.06
N GLY A 81 9.42 8.36 1.81
CA GLY A 81 9.11 8.94 0.50
C GLY A 81 9.40 10.43 0.42
N PHE A 82 8.56 11.14 -0.32
CA PHE A 82 8.63 12.58 -0.53
C PHE A 82 7.23 13.17 -0.76
N GLU A 83 7.10 14.45 -0.44
CA GLU A 83 5.98 15.26 -0.91
C GLU A 83 6.16 15.52 -2.41
N THR A 84 5.16 15.23 -3.23
CA THR A 84 5.15 15.43 -4.68
C THR A 84 5.43 16.88 -5.08
N ALA A 85 5.03 17.84 -4.25
CA ALA A 85 5.35 19.25 -4.43
C ALA A 85 6.84 19.58 -4.19
N ASN A 86 7.57 18.73 -3.46
CA ASN A 86 8.97 18.91 -3.08
C ASN A 86 9.77 17.58 -3.20
N PRO A 87 9.88 16.98 -4.40
CA PRO A 87 10.32 15.60 -4.56
C PRO A 87 11.79 15.35 -4.20
N SER A 88 12.58 16.41 -4.05
CA SER A 88 13.99 16.31 -3.65
C SER A 88 14.21 16.10 -2.15
N PHE A 89 13.17 16.29 -1.32
CA PHE A 89 13.27 16.17 0.13
C PHE A 89 12.60 14.89 0.62
N ARG A 90 13.39 14.04 1.29
CA ARG A 90 12.85 12.84 1.93
C ARG A 90 12.00 13.22 3.15
N THR A 91 10.88 12.54 3.30
CA THR A 91 10.00 12.60 4.47
C THR A 91 9.39 11.23 4.71
N SER A 92 8.87 11.03 5.92
CA SER A 92 8.00 9.91 6.23
C SER A 92 6.53 10.34 6.15
N GLY A 93 5.67 9.44 5.72
CA GLY A 93 4.23 9.62 5.62
C GLY A 93 3.50 8.46 6.27
N THR A 94 2.45 8.74 7.04
CA THR A 94 1.56 7.70 7.58
C THR A 94 0.48 7.37 6.56
N PHE A 95 0.15 6.09 6.40
CA PHE A 95 -0.93 5.64 5.54
C PHE A 95 -1.92 4.75 6.32
N LYS A 96 -3.18 4.80 5.88
CA LYS A 96 -4.24 3.91 6.32
C LYS A 96 -5.03 3.46 5.09
N ILE A 97 -4.97 2.17 4.81
CA ILE A 97 -5.62 1.54 3.66
C ILE A 97 -6.71 0.62 4.20
N LYS A 98 -7.95 0.81 3.73
CA LYS A 98 -9.07 -0.05 4.07
C LYS A 98 -9.76 -0.49 2.80
N VAL A 99 -9.60 -1.76 2.44
CA VAL A 99 -10.08 -2.32 1.17
C VAL A 99 -10.80 -3.63 1.41
N ALA A 100 -11.75 -3.94 0.53
CA ALA A 100 -12.44 -5.22 0.54
C ALA A 100 -12.16 -5.98 -0.76
N CYS A 101 -11.80 -7.25 -0.61
CA CYS A 101 -11.67 -8.29 -1.62
C CYS A 101 -12.61 -9.44 -1.20
#